data_AF-A0A842SRY8-F1
#
_entry.id   AF-A0A842SRY8-F1
#
_cell.length_a   1.000
_cell.length_b   1.000
_cell.length_c   1.000
_cell.angle_alpha   90.00
_cell.angle_beta   90.00
_cell.angle_gamma   90.00
#
_symmetry.space_group_name_H-M   'P 1'
#
loop_
_entity.id
_entity.type
_entity.pdbx_description
1 polymer ?
#
loop_
_entity_poly.entity_id
_entity_poly.type
_entity_poly.pdbx_seq_one_letter_code
_entity_poly.pdbx_strand_id
1 'polypeptide(L)'
;MLEHTIKQIEQTKKSFQKQSYPYKTIDIAGRSINYYVVPQTLNEDLPDFVIRISNNEAYVIGISNSVPEQLQPYFVLEEYIEFMEKGIEKENCVIEAEQEVIAIIPQTFKKDYLKKRIALFTKELILDKKQPDKYALGTKGRQEFENNLTYLKAELAKNQ
;
A
#
# COMPACT_ATOMS: atom_id res chain seq x y z
N MET A 1 7.70 0.27 -10.77
CA MET A 1 7.41 1.44 -9.90
C MET A 1 8.58 2.42 -9.98
N LEU A 2 8.40 3.70 -9.62
CA LEU A 2 9.41 4.75 -9.81
C LEU A 2 9.80 5.43 -8.48
N GLU A 3 11.08 5.74 -8.33
CA GLU A 3 11.55 6.70 -7.32
C GLU A 3 11.14 8.12 -7.72
N HIS A 4 10.88 8.97 -6.72
CA HIS A 4 10.45 10.35 -6.91
C HIS A 4 11.51 11.34 -6.42
N THR A 5 11.61 12.49 -7.08
CA THR A 5 12.47 13.58 -6.60
C THR A 5 11.94 14.17 -5.29
N ILE A 6 12.84 14.70 -4.45
CA ILE A 6 12.47 15.44 -3.22
C ILE A 6 11.46 16.54 -3.53
N LYS A 7 11.59 17.23 -4.67
CA LYS A 7 10.64 18.27 -5.09
C LYS A 7 9.23 17.72 -5.31
N GLN A 8 9.10 16.55 -5.96
CA GLN A 8 7.79 15.91 -6.15
C GLN A 8 7.18 15.48 -4.82
N ILE A 9 7.99 14.90 -3.93
CA ILE A 9 7.55 14.49 -2.59
C ILE A 9 7.01 15.70 -1.81
N GLU A 10 7.77 16.79 -1.76
CA GLU A 10 7.37 18.03 -1.06
C GLU A 10 6.16 18.72 -1.70
N GLN A 11 6.04 18.67 -3.04
CA GLN A 11 4.86 19.18 -3.74
C GLN A 11 3.60 18.39 -3.40
N THR A 12 3.69 17.05 -3.37
CA THR A 12 2.58 16.18 -2.96
C THR A 12 2.18 16.47 -1.52
N LYS A 13 3.16 16.57 -0.61
CA LYS A 13 2.93 16.92 0.80
C LYS A 13 2.17 18.24 0.94
N LYS A 14 2.64 19.30 0.27
CA LYS A 14 1.98 20.62 0.26
C LYS A 14 0.58 20.56 -0.33
N SER A 15 0.38 19.76 -1.38
CA SER A 15 -0.94 19.57 -1.99
C SER A 15 -1.92 18.92 -0.99
N PHE A 16 -1.52 17.84 -0.32
CA PHE A 16 -2.34 17.16 0.67
C PHE A 16 -2.67 18.07 1.86
N GLN A 17 -1.70 18.85 2.34
CA GLN A 17 -1.92 19.86 3.38
C GLN A 17 -2.90 20.96 2.93
N LYS A 18 -2.76 21.47 1.70
CA LYS A 18 -3.67 22.48 1.14
C LYS A 18 -5.11 21.96 1.03
N GLN A 19 -5.27 20.67 0.72
CA GLN A 19 -6.57 19.99 0.67
C GLN A 19 -7.12 19.63 2.06
N SER A 20 -6.38 19.94 3.14
CA SER A 20 -6.76 19.64 4.53
C SER A 20 -7.06 18.15 4.78
N TYR A 21 -6.34 17.26 4.09
CA TYR A 21 -6.45 15.83 4.34
C TYR A 21 -5.99 15.50 5.75
N PRO A 22 -6.74 14.68 6.52
CA PRO A 22 -6.32 14.29 7.86
C PRO A 22 -4.93 13.68 7.86
N TYR A 23 -4.04 14.21 8.68
CA TYR A 23 -2.69 13.71 8.85
C TYR A 23 -2.61 12.93 10.17
N LYS A 24 -2.14 11.69 10.09
CA LYS A 24 -2.07 10.77 11.23
C LYS A 24 -0.65 10.26 11.40
N THR A 25 -0.31 10.00 12.65
CA THR A 25 0.91 9.29 13.05
C THR A 25 0.49 7.99 13.71
N ILE A 26 1.14 6.89 13.35
CA ILE A 26 0.99 5.59 13.99
C ILE A 26 2.33 5.11 14.51
N ASP A 27 2.31 4.49 15.69
CA ASP A 27 3.44 3.76 16.24
C ASP A 27 3.11 2.26 16.21
N ILE A 28 3.79 1.51 15.36
CA ILE A 28 3.50 0.09 15.12
C ILE A 28 4.80 -0.69 14.89
N ALA A 29 4.97 -1.81 15.60
CA ALA A 29 6.14 -2.68 15.50
C ALA A 29 7.50 -1.93 15.56
N GLY A 30 7.60 -0.94 16.46
CA GLY A 30 8.80 -0.13 16.64
C GLY A 30 9.02 1.00 15.62
N ARG A 31 8.06 1.23 14.72
CA ARG A 31 8.12 2.26 13.67
C ARG A 31 7.15 3.37 13.97
N SER A 32 7.55 4.61 13.70
CA SER A 32 6.66 5.77 13.69
C SER A 32 6.42 6.21 12.25
N ILE A 33 5.20 5.99 11.75
CA ILE A 33 4.85 6.23 10.35
C ILE A 33 3.81 7.33 10.28
N ASN A 34 4.05 8.30 9.41
CA ASN A 34 3.12 9.39 9.19
C ASN A 34 2.43 9.25 7.84
N TYR A 35 1.11 9.40 7.80
CA TYR A 35 0.34 9.27 6.56
C TYR A 35 -0.86 10.20 6.52
N TYR A 36 -1.38 10.41 5.31
CA TYR A 36 -2.59 11.17 5.08
C TYR A 36 -3.77 10.22 4.82
N VAL A 37 -4.96 10.58 5.28
CA VAL A 37 -6.21 9.94 4.85
C VAL A 37 -6.76 10.73 3.66
N VAL A 38 -6.78 10.12 2.49
CA VAL A 38 -7.15 10.78 1.23
C VAL A 38 -8.53 10.30 0.75
N PRO A 39 -9.30 11.12 0.01
CA PRO A 39 -10.61 10.70 -0.45
C PRO A 39 -10.50 9.62 -1.55
N GLN A 40 -11.39 8.64 -1.50
CA GLN A 40 -11.50 7.58 -2.52
C GLN A 40 -11.60 8.14 -3.96
N THR A 41 -12.16 9.34 -4.13
CA THR A 41 -12.31 10.02 -5.43
C THR A 41 -10.98 10.33 -6.12
N LEU A 42 -9.83 10.24 -5.44
CA LEU A 42 -8.52 10.33 -6.13
C LEU A 42 -8.24 9.12 -7.02
N ASN A 43 -8.88 7.97 -6.74
CA ASN A 43 -8.80 6.80 -7.60
C ASN A 43 -10.16 6.06 -7.62
N GLU A 44 -11.00 6.40 -8.59
CA GLU A 44 -12.34 5.81 -8.71
C GLU A 44 -12.33 4.31 -9.06
N ASP A 45 -11.25 3.81 -9.68
CA ASP A 45 -11.16 2.40 -10.09
C ASP A 45 -10.75 1.48 -8.93
N LEU A 46 -9.97 1.99 -7.98
CA LEU A 46 -9.44 1.25 -6.83
C LEU A 46 -9.96 1.91 -5.57
N PRO A 47 -10.95 1.36 -4.86
CA PRO A 47 -11.45 2.02 -3.65
C PRO A 47 -10.40 1.98 -2.53
N ASP A 48 -9.90 0.80 -2.18
CA ASP A 48 -9.05 0.57 -1.02
C ASP A 48 -7.54 0.74 -1.32
N PHE A 49 -7.18 1.84 -1.99
CA PHE A 49 -5.81 2.08 -2.46
C PHE A 49 -4.90 2.74 -1.42
N VAL A 50 -3.59 2.59 -1.62
CA VAL A 50 -2.55 3.45 -1.02
C VAL A 50 -1.83 4.22 -2.13
N ILE A 51 -1.68 5.54 -1.97
CA ILE A 51 -0.80 6.36 -2.79
C ILE A 51 0.51 6.52 -2.06
N ARG A 52 1.60 6.31 -2.77
CA ARG A 52 2.95 6.47 -2.23
C ARG A 52 3.81 7.24 -3.21
N ILE A 53 4.41 8.32 -2.72
CA ILE A 53 5.41 9.13 -3.42
C ILE A 53 6.65 9.14 -2.54
N SER A 54 7.70 8.41 -2.93
CA SER A 54 8.90 8.25 -2.11
C SER A 54 10.19 8.14 -2.91
N ASN A 55 11.28 8.29 -2.18
CA ASN A 55 12.63 7.83 -2.51
C ASN A 55 13.28 7.23 -1.25
N ASN A 56 14.59 6.98 -1.29
CA ASN A 56 15.32 6.37 -0.16
C ASN A 56 15.45 7.27 1.08
N GLU A 57 15.10 8.56 1.00
CA GLU A 57 15.30 9.53 2.08
C GLU A 57 13.98 10.10 2.63
N ALA A 58 12.93 10.15 1.81
CA ALA A 58 11.70 10.84 2.11
C ALA A 58 10.49 10.16 1.46
N TYR A 59 9.33 10.34 2.08
CA TYR A 59 8.08 9.77 1.60
C TYR A 59 6.88 10.65 1.91
N VAL A 60 5.82 10.45 1.12
CA VAL A 60 4.44 10.82 1.42
C VAL A 60 3.59 9.59 1.11
N ILE A 61 2.86 9.12 2.12
CA ILE A 61 1.88 8.04 1.99
C ILE A 61 0.47 8.61 2.22
N GLY A 62 -0.47 8.23 1.37
CA GLY A 62 -1.89 8.55 1.48
C GLY A 62 -2.74 7.28 1.40
N ILE A 63 -3.56 6.99 2.41
CA ILE A 63 -4.48 5.86 2.44
C ILE A 63 -5.90 6.31 2.12
N SER A 64 -6.58 5.58 1.22
CA SER A 64 -7.99 5.87 0.90
C SER A 64 -8.88 5.81 2.13
N ASN A 65 -9.80 6.77 2.24
CA ASN A 65 -10.81 6.80 3.29
C ASN A 65 -11.88 5.69 3.17
N SER A 66 -11.89 4.91 2.09
CA SER A 66 -12.72 3.69 2.01
C SER A 66 -12.13 2.52 2.80
N VAL A 67 -10.82 2.56 3.12
CA VAL A 67 -10.19 1.56 3.99
C VAL A 67 -10.66 1.78 5.42
N PRO A 68 -11.24 0.77 6.09
CA PRO A 68 -11.69 0.89 7.47
C PRO A 68 -10.57 1.41 8.36
N GLU A 69 -10.89 2.35 9.25
CA GLU A 69 -9.91 3.06 10.07
C GLU A 69 -8.98 2.10 10.84
N GLN A 70 -9.53 1.03 11.40
CA GLN A 70 -8.78 0.00 12.12
C GLN A 70 -7.80 -0.80 11.24
N LEU A 71 -7.96 -0.78 9.92
CA LEU A 71 -7.09 -1.47 8.96
C LEU A 71 -6.07 -0.55 8.28
N GLN A 72 -6.31 0.77 8.29
CA GLN A 72 -5.41 1.76 7.68
C GLN A 72 -3.95 1.63 8.14
N PRO A 73 -3.64 1.41 9.44
CA PRO A 73 -2.25 1.30 9.88
C PRO A 73 -1.49 0.17 9.20
N TYR A 74 -2.15 -0.95 8.93
CA TYR A 74 -1.51 -2.13 8.33
C TYR A 74 -1.30 -1.99 6.83
N PHE A 75 -2.21 -1.31 6.12
CA PHE A 75 -2.02 -0.95 4.71
C PHE A 75 -0.85 0.01 4.53
N VAL A 76 -0.76 1.02 5.40
CA VAL A 76 0.33 2.01 5.39
C VAL A 76 1.66 1.37 5.78
N LEU A 77 1.64 0.45 6.75
CA LEU A 77 2.83 -0.26 7.19
C LEU A 77 3.44 -1.12 6.07
N GLU A 78 2.62 -1.80 5.27
CA GLU A 78 3.10 -2.65 4.18
C GLU A 78 3.86 -1.82 3.13
N GLU A 79 3.25 -0.73 2.65
CA GLU A 79 3.88 0.22 1.73
C GLU A 79 5.16 0.84 2.31
N TYR A 80 5.15 1.17 3.59
CA TYR A 80 6.33 1.70 4.26
C TYR A 80 7.48 0.68 4.25
N ILE A 81 7.21 -0.57 4.66
CA ILE A 81 8.23 -1.63 4.68
C ILE A 81 8.74 -1.91 3.27
N GLU A 82 7.85 -2.02 2.28
CA GLU A 82 8.22 -2.30 0.90
C GLU A 82 9.20 -1.24 0.36
N PHE A 83 8.89 0.05 0.55
CA PHE A 83 9.62 1.11 -0.13
C PHE A 83 10.69 1.80 0.68
N MET A 84 10.54 1.88 2.00
CA MET A 84 11.50 2.57 2.86
C MET A 84 12.53 1.63 3.47
N GLU A 85 12.20 0.35 3.65
CA GLU A 85 13.10 -0.62 4.31
C GLU A 85 13.69 -1.63 3.33
N LYS A 86 12.86 -2.19 2.45
CA LYS A 86 13.31 -3.21 1.49
C LYS A 86 13.88 -2.59 0.21
N GLY A 87 13.26 -1.51 -0.25
CA GLY A 87 13.64 -0.81 -1.47
C GLY A 87 13.02 -1.43 -2.73
N ILE A 88 12.68 -0.57 -3.67
CA ILE A 88 11.92 -0.88 -4.89
C ILE A 88 12.60 -1.85 -5.86
N GLU A 89 13.93 -1.96 -5.77
CA GLU A 89 14.72 -2.82 -6.65
C GLU A 89 14.79 -4.26 -6.14
N LYS A 90 14.53 -4.48 -4.84
CA LYS A 90 14.61 -5.79 -4.21
C LYS A 90 13.54 -6.73 -4.78
N GLU A 91 13.96 -7.93 -5.18
CA GLU A 91 13.03 -9.00 -5.55
C GLU A 91 12.24 -9.48 -4.34
N ASN A 92 10.98 -9.84 -4.54
CA ASN A 92 10.05 -10.27 -3.51
C ASN A 92 9.74 -9.19 -2.46
N CYS A 93 10.01 -7.90 -2.74
CA CYS A 93 9.78 -6.82 -1.78
C CYS A 93 8.32 -6.76 -1.30
N VAL A 94 7.35 -6.90 -2.23
CA VAL A 94 5.92 -6.89 -1.94
C VAL A 94 5.54 -8.04 -1.00
N ILE A 95 5.84 -9.28 -1.38
CA ILE A 95 5.44 -10.45 -0.59
C ILE A 95 6.12 -10.47 0.77
N GLU A 96 7.39 -10.07 0.86
CA GLU A 96 8.07 -10.01 2.15
C GLU A 96 7.50 -8.90 3.06
N ALA A 97 7.09 -7.76 2.49
CA ALA A 97 6.47 -6.68 3.27
C ALA A 97 5.11 -7.14 3.81
N GLU A 98 4.30 -7.78 2.96
CA GLU A 98 3.02 -8.35 3.32
C GLU A 98 3.14 -9.43 4.40
N GLN A 99 4.14 -10.31 4.32
CA GLN A 99 4.45 -11.32 5.35
C GLN A 99 4.70 -10.69 6.72
N GLU A 100 5.47 -9.62 6.77
CA GLU A 100 5.76 -8.92 8.02
C GLU A 100 4.49 -8.28 8.60
N VAL A 101 3.67 -7.63 7.78
CA VAL A 101 2.40 -7.05 8.23
C VAL A 101 1.44 -8.12 8.77
N ILE A 102 1.35 -9.28 8.11
CA ILE A 102 0.50 -10.39 8.57
C ILE A 102 0.99 -10.97 9.91
N ALA A 103 2.30 -10.94 10.18
CA ALA A 103 2.84 -11.33 11.47
C ALA A 103 2.47 -10.33 12.59
N ILE A 104 2.32 -9.05 12.25
CA ILE A 104 2.04 -7.95 13.20
C ILE A 104 0.54 -7.77 13.46
N ILE A 105 -0.30 -7.95 12.44
CA ILE A 105 -1.73 -7.63 12.55
C ILE A 105 -2.44 -8.52 13.60
N PRO A 106 -3.25 -7.93 14.52
CA PRO A 106 -4.04 -8.68 15.48
C PRO A 106 -4.95 -9.71 14.80
N GLN A 107 -5.10 -10.86 15.45
CA GLN A 107 -5.89 -11.98 14.92
C GLN A 107 -7.34 -11.58 14.60
N THR A 108 -7.92 -10.66 15.36
CA THR A 108 -9.28 -10.13 15.15
C THR A 108 -9.44 -9.36 13.84
N PHE A 109 -8.36 -8.79 13.29
CA PHE A 109 -8.39 -7.99 12.06
C PHE A 109 -7.81 -8.73 10.85
N LYS A 110 -7.07 -9.81 11.09
CA LYS A 110 -6.34 -10.56 10.06
C LYS A 110 -7.23 -11.01 8.89
N LYS A 111 -8.41 -11.58 9.17
CA LYS A 111 -9.33 -12.07 8.13
C LYS A 111 -9.83 -10.95 7.21
N ASP A 112 -10.19 -9.80 7.79
CA ASP A 112 -10.72 -8.67 7.02
C ASP A 112 -9.62 -7.96 6.22
N TYR A 113 -8.44 -7.83 6.82
CA TYR A 113 -7.24 -7.34 6.15
C TYR A 113 -6.91 -8.20 4.91
N LEU A 114 -6.79 -9.52 5.09
CA LEU A 114 -6.48 -10.45 4.01
C LEU A 114 -7.49 -10.35 2.86
N LYS A 115 -8.80 -10.32 3.17
CA LYS A 115 -9.84 -10.16 2.15
C LYS A 115 -9.69 -8.85 1.35
N LYS A 116 -9.40 -7.74 2.02
CA LYS A 116 -9.25 -6.44 1.36
C LYS A 116 -7.97 -6.36 0.53
N ARG A 117 -6.84 -6.87 1.02
CA ARG A 117 -5.59 -6.95 0.25
C ARG A 117 -5.75 -7.83 -0.99
N ILE A 118 -6.38 -9.02 -0.84
CA ILE A 118 -6.72 -9.89 -1.99
C ILE A 118 -7.55 -9.14 -3.02
N ALA A 119 -8.58 -8.39 -2.59
CA ALA A 119 -9.42 -7.61 -3.48
C ALA A 119 -8.64 -6.50 -4.20
N LEU A 120 -7.77 -5.77 -3.48
CA LEU A 120 -6.90 -4.74 -4.01
C LEU A 120 -5.99 -5.29 -5.11
N PHE A 121 -5.13 -6.27 -4.79
CA PHE A 121 -4.19 -6.85 -5.76
C PHE A 121 -4.90 -7.50 -6.95
N THR A 122 -6.03 -8.18 -6.72
CA THR A 122 -6.84 -8.74 -7.82
C THR A 122 -7.32 -7.63 -8.76
N LYS A 123 -7.78 -6.51 -8.21
CA LYS A 123 -8.29 -5.39 -8.99
C LYS A 123 -7.16 -4.67 -9.74
N GLU A 124 -6.00 -4.48 -9.12
CA GLU A 124 -4.82 -3.90 -9.75
C GLU A 124 -4.34 -4.74 -10.94
N LEU A 125 -4.26 -6.06 -10.81
CA LEU A 125 -3.92 -6.95 -11.92
C LEU A 125 -4.94 -6.87 -13.07
N ILE A 126 -6.24 -6.76 -12.75
CA ILE A 126 -7.29 -6.57 -13.76
C ILE A 126 -7.12 -5.21 -14.46
N LEU A 127 -6.81 -4.16 -13.72
CA LEU A 127 -6.67 -2.80 -14.25
C LEU A 127 -5.40 -2.64 -15.06
N ASP A 128 -4.27 -3.23 -14.65
CA ASP A 128 -3.03 -3.30 -15.43
C ASP A 128 -3.26 -3.94 -16.80
N LYS A 129 -4.10 -5.00 -16.87
CA LYS A 129 -4.48 -5.63 -18.14
C LYS A 129 -5.41 -4.76 -19.00
N LYS A 130 -6.32 -4.00 -18.39
CA LYS A 130 -7.35 -3.22 -19.10
C LYS A 130 -6.90 -1.80 -19.47
N GLN A 131 -6.04 -1.20 -18.67
CA GLN A 131 -5.58 0.18 -18.75
C GLN A 131 -4.06 0.23 -18.47
N PRO A 132 -3.24 -0.42 -19.32
CA PRO A 132 -1.80 -0.56 -19.07
C PRO A 132 -1.08 0.79 -18.99
N ASP A 133 -1.55 1.83 -19.68
CA ASP A 133 -0.93 3.16 -19.64
C ASP A 133 -1.12 3.86 -18.27
N LYS A 134 -2.17 3.52 -17.53
CA LYS A 134 -2.49 4.12 -16.23
C LYS A 134 -1.86 3.37 -15.05
N TYR A 135 -1.87 2.03 -15.11
CA TYR A 135 -1.44 1.18 -13.98
C TYR A 135 -0.08 0.54 -14.16
N ALA A 136 0.42 0.44 -15.40
CA ALA A 136 1.77 0.12 -15.83
C ALA A 136 2.67 -0.62 -14.80
N LEU A 137 2.24 -1.79 -14.32
CA LEU A 137 3.03 -2.55 -13.33
C LEU A 137 4.33 -3.06 -13.95
N GLY A 138 4.34 -3.26 -15.27
CA GLY A 138 5.40 -3.95 -16.00
C GLY A 138 5.45 -5.44 -15.64
N THR A 139 6.35 -6.19 -16.30
CA THR A 139 6.43 -7.64 -16.10
C THR A 139 6.81 -8.01 -14.66
N LYS A 140 7.81 -7.34 -14.08
CA LYS A 140 8.26 -7.59 -12.70
C LYS A 140 7.16 -7.28 -11.68
N GLY A 141 6.52 -6.11 -11.78
CA GLY A 141 5.45 -5.74 -10.85
C GLY A 141 4.25 -6.68 -10.93
N ARG A 142 3.87 -7.12 -12.13
CA ARG A 142 2.81 -8.12 -12.30
C ARG A 142 3.15 -9.43 -11.59
N GLN A 143 4.38 -9.92 -11.76
CA GLN A 143 4.82 -11.17 -11.12
C GLN A 143 4.84 -11.06 -9.59
N GLU A 144 5.35 -9.95 -9.05
CA GLU A 144 5.32 -9.67 -7.60
C GLU A 144 3.88 -9.70 -7.06
N PHE A 145 2.95 -9.06 -7.76
CA PHE A 145 1.55 -8.98 -7.35
C PHE A 145 0.84 -10.35 -7.44
N GLU A 146 1.11 -11.14 -8.48
CA GLU A 146 0.60 -12.51 -8.62
C GLU A 146 1.12 -13.45 -7.53
N ASN A 147 2.40 -13.34 -7.20
CA ASN A 147 3.02 -14.09 -6.11
C ASN A 147 2.41 -13.70 -4.76
N ASN A 148 2.30 -12.41 -4.48
CA ASN A 148 1.70 -11.92 -3.23
C ASN A 148 0.22 -12.33 -3.12
N LEU A 149 -0.54 -12.26 -4.21
CA LEU A 149 -1.94 -12.71 -4.24
C LEU A 149 -2.08 -14.20 -3.92
N THR A 150 -1.16 -15.03 -4.42
CA THR A 150 -1.13 -16.47 -4.12
C THR A 150 -0.87 -16.70 -2.63
N TYR A 151 0.10 -15.99 -2.05
CA TYR A 151 0.40 -16.05 -0.63
C TYR A 151 -0.78 -15.59 0.25
N LEU A 152 -1.38 -14.44 -0.05
CA LEU A 152 -2.53 -13.91 0.68
C LEU A 152 -3.72 -14.88 0.70
N LYS A 153 -4.00 -15.54 -0.42
CA LYS A 153 -5.07 -16.56 -0.50
C LYS A 153 -4.77 -17.78 0.37
N ALA A 154 -3.51 -18.22 0.40
CA ALA A 154 -3.10 -19.31 1.28
C ALA A 154 -3.22 -18.93 2.76
N GLU A 155 -2.83 -17.71 3.14
CA GLU A 155 -3.02 -17.21 4.50
C GLU A 155 -4.50 -17.10 4.87
N LEU A 156 -5.35 -16.60 3.96
CA LEU A 156 -6.80 -16.53 4.22
C LEU A 156 -7.39 -17.92 4.47
N ALA A 157 -6.96 -18.95 3.73
CA ALA A 157 -7.41 -20.33 3.92
C ALA A 157 -7.06 -20.89 5.31
N LYS A 158 -5.92 -20.48 5.90
CA LYS A 158 -5.52 -20.87 7.26
C LYS A 158 -6.33 -20.18 8.36
N ASN A 159 -7.02 -19.08 8.03
CA ASN A 159 -7.79 -18.24 8.95
C ASN A 159 -9.31 -18.36 8.71
N GLN A 160 -9.76 -19.47 8.10
CA GLN A 160 -11.19 -19.72 7.84
C GLN A 160 -11.94 -20.15 9.09
#